data_AF-A0A3M7ME95-F1
#
_entry.id   AF-A0A3M7ME95-F1
#
_cell.length_a   1.000
_cell.length_b   1.000
_cell.length_c   1.000
_cell.angle_alpha   90.00
_cell.angle_beta   90.00
_cell.angle_gamma   90.00
#
_symmetry.space_group_name_H-M   'P 1'
#
loop_
_entity.id
_entity.type
_entity.pdbx_description
1 polymer ?
#
loop_
_entity_poly.entity_id
_entity_poly.type
_entity_poly.pdbx_seq_one_letter_code
_entity_poly.pdbx_strand_id
1 'polypeptide(L)'
;MRSVEPFLHDFVGSYTGGKIICDSDVQNRVLMQRVTPHLEAFVPEIKDELDFALQKELPQLNEEDWVEVDIAKTLPRIIARITARVLLGPTECRNEKWLQTTAEYTENVFITGFVLRFVPRIFRPFVAAVLPTYWKLFKNMSIARSVIGASASRRTMKRKEDVLQWIMDFAKPEELETDNLTERMLVLSLAGIHTTALTTAQALYDLCARPEDFSTIHTELAEVTRTEENWSKGMLLRMINLDSLLKESQRLSPVFLLTFNRILPNAVTLSNGVHLPKGTRVAVPQNAILNHPAQVPGADPLIYDPWRYAKLRENPENAQKYQFAMVDGNSMAFGYGRYACPGRFFVAAEIKMILAHLLANFDWKLPEGAGRPRNFTIDSDMYPDMSARVLMKRRKMDAALQPLLGF
;
A
#
# COMPACT_ATOMS: atom_id res chain seq x y z
N MET A 1 -12.64 19.79 8.66
CA MET A 1 -11.17 19.81 8.75
C MET A 1 -10.62 18.67 7.91
N ARG A 2 -9.80 18.96 6.90
CA ARG A 2 -9.29 17.96 5.95
C ARG A 2 -8.11 17.22 6.61
N SER A 3 -8.03 15.90 6.43
CA SER A 3 -6.99 15.05 7.03
C SER A 3 -5.60 15.23 6.45
N VAL A 4 -5.52 15.83 5.27
CA VAL A 4 -4.31 15.90 4.44
C VAL A 4 -3.47 17.12 4.77
N GLU A 5 -4.06 18.16 5.35
CA GLU A 5 -3.36 19.41 5.68
C GLU A 5 -2.16 19.23 6.63
N PRO A 6 -2.25 18.43 7.71
CA PRO A 6 -1.08 18.14 8.55
C PRO A 6 0.02 17.40 7.80
N PHE A 7 -0.33 16.46 6.91
CA PHE A 7 0.64 15.76 6.08
C PHE A 7 1.38 16.74 5.15
N LEU A 8 0.67 17.67 4.51
CA LEU A 8 1.31 18.73 3.73
C LEU A 8 2.17 19.66 4.59
N HIS A 9 1.82 19.87 5.86
CA HIS A 9 2.68 20.64 6.76
C HIS A 9 3.97 19.88 7.08
N ASP A 10 3.87 18.58 7.37
CA ASP A 10 5.00 17.72 7.71
C ASP A 10 5.97 17.54 6.54
N PHE A 11 5.45 17.35 5.33
CA PHE A 11 6.26 17.19 4.12
C PHE A 11 6.55 18.51 3.41
N VAL A 12 6.14 19.64 3.99
CA VAL A 12 6.38 20.96 3.41
C VAL A 12 5.84 21.05 1.98
N GLY A 13 4.55 20.76 1.79
CA GLY A 13 3.85 20.63 0.51
C GLY A 13 4.01 21.79 -0.47
N SER A 14 4.38 22.99 0.00
CA SER A 14 4.76 24.11 -0.88
C SER A 14 6.04 23.86 -1.68
N TYR A 15 6.88 22.91 -1.26
CA TYR A 15 8.12 22.51 -1.92
C TYR A 15 8.03 21.10 -2.52
N THR A 16 7.21 20.22 -1.96
CA THR A 16 7.10 18.82 -2.43
C THR A 16 5.90 18.54 -3.32
N GLY A 17 4.95 19.48 -3.41
CA GLY A 17 3.65 19.25 -4.06
C GLY A 17 2.66 18.53 -3.15
N GLY A 18 1.57 18.03 -3.74
CA GLY A 18 0.44 17.38 -3.07
C GLY A 18 -0.70 18.32 -2.69
N LYS A 19 -0.61 19.62 -3.02
CA LYS A 19 -1.60 20.63 -2.59
C LYS A 19 -2.98 20.36 -3.21
N ILE A 20 -3.01 19.82 -4.43
CA ILE A 20 -4.26 19.51 -5.15
C ILE A 20 -5.21 18.59 -4.36
N ILE A 21 -4.68 17.74 -3.50
CA ILE A 21 -5.47 16.80 -2.67
C ILE A 21 -6.19 17.53 -1.54
N CYS A 22 -5.61 18.64 -1.07
CA CYS A 22 -6.29 19.53 -0.14
C CYS A 22 -7.33 20.39 -0.81
N ASP A 23 -7.31 20.55 -2.14
CA ASP A 23 -8.23 21.43 -2.85
C ASP A 23 -9.43 20.63 -3.38
N SER A 24 -9.23 19.40 -3.86
CA SER A 24 -10.34 18.53 -4.26
C SER A 24 -10.28 17.04 -3.88
N ASP A 25 -11.46 16.43 -3.86
CA ASP A 25 -11.70 15.06 -3.42
C ASP A 25 -11.98 14.07 -4.56
N VAL A 26 -11.81 14.47 -5.84
CA VAL A 26 -12.19 13.61 -6.98
C VAL A 26 -11.46 12.26 -6.96
N GLN A 27 -10.24 12.17 -6.40
CA GLN A 27 -9.57 10.86 -6.24
C GLN A 27 -10.35 9.95 -5.32
N ASN A 28 -10.83 10.47 -4.20
CA ASN A 28 -11.51 9.67 -3.19
C ASN A 28 -12.86 9.20 -3.74
N ARG A 29 -13.56 10.09 -4.45
CA ARG A 29 -14.82 9.74 -5.13
C ARG A 29 -14.61 8.64 -6.16
N VAL A 30 -13.60 8.75 -7.03
CA VAL A 30 -13.29 7.73 -8.05
C VAL A 30 -12.88 6.39 -7.41
N LEU A 31 -12.01 6.39 -6.42
CA LEU A 31 -11.59 5.15 -5.74
C LEU A 31 -12.78 4.42 -5.06
N MET A 32 -13.67 5.17 -4.41
CA MET A 32 -14.83 4.58 -3.74
C MET A 32 -15.95 4.18 -4.70
N GLN A 33 -16.24 5.00 -5.72
CA GLN A 33 -17.39 4.80 -6.61
C GLN A 33 -17.07 3.97 -7.86
N ARG A 34 -15.80 3.87 -8.25
CA ARG A 34 -15.38 3.13 -9.45
C ARG A 34 -14.44 1.99 -9.11
N VAL A 35 -13.32 2.21 -8.44
CA VAL A 35 -12.34 1.14 -8.20
C VAL A 35 -12.92 -0.01 -7.36
N THR A 36 -13.52 0.30 -6.21
CA THR A 36 -14.06 -0.77 -5.33
C THR A 36 -15.16 -1.60 -6.00
N PRO A 37 -16.17 -1.00 -6.68
CA PRO A 37 -17.17 -1.77 -7.41
C PRO A 37 -16.63 -2.56 -8.61
N HIS A 38 -15.57 -2.07 -9.27
CA HIS A 38 -14.98 -2.71 -10.46
C HIS A 38 -13.83 -3.68 -10.11
N LEU A 39 -13.62 -3.99 -8.83
CA LEU A 39 -12.52 -4.85 -8.39
C LEU A 39 -12.52 -6.21 -9.11
N GLU A 40 -13.70 -6.81 -9.35
CA GLU A 40 -13.83 -8.07 -10.10
C GLU A 40 -13.18 -7.99 -11.49
N ALA A 41 -13.41 -6.89 -12.21
CA ALA A 41 -12.85 -6.69 -13.55
C ALA A 41 -11.33 -6.44 -13.52
N PHE A 42 -10.81 -5.88 -12.43
CA PHE A 42 -9.38 -5.66 -12.28
C PHE A 42 -8.59 -6.91 -11.91
N VAL A 43 -9.20 -7.92 -11.29
CA VAL A 43 -8.47 -9.11 -10.84
C VAL A 43 -7.73 -9.81 -12.00
N PRO A 44 -8.33 -10.11 -13.16
CA PRO A 44 -7.60 -10.67 -14.30
C PRO A 44 -6.50 -9.75 -14.83
N GLU A 45 -6.72 -8.42 -14.83
CA GLU A 45 -5.72 -7.46 -15.29
C GLU A 45 -4.51 -7.35 -14.35
N ILE A 46 -4.77 -7.43 -13.05
CA ILE A 46 -3.73 -7.49 -12.02
C ILE A 46 -2.94 -8.78 -12.17
N LYS A 47 -3.60 -9.92 -12.45
CA LYS A 47 -2.91 -11.20 -12.67
C LYS A 47 -1.98 -11.14 -13.88
N ASP A 48 -2.44 -10.62 -15.02
CA ASP A 48 -1.61 -10.41 -16.23
C ASP A 48 -0.36 -9.58 -15.92
N GLU A 49 -0.52 -8.45 -15.23
CA GLU A 49 0.62 -7.61 -14.90
C GLU A 49 1.51 -8.20 -13.80
N LEU A 50 0.94 -8.94 -12.84
CA LEU A 50 1.69 -9.63 -11.79
C LEU A 50 2.61 -10.70 -12.40
N ASP A 51 2.12 -11.52 -13.32
CA ASP A 51 2.94 -12.53 -14.00
C ASP A 51 4.12 -11.89 -14.74
N PHE A 52 3.85 -10.80 -15.46
CA PHE A 52 4.89 -10.03 -16.14
C PHE A 52 5.88 -9.42 -15.15
N ALA A 53 5.39 -8.81 -14.06
CA ALA A 53 6.21 -8.16 -13.06
C ALA A 53 7.14 -9.14 -12.33
N LEU A 54 6.65 -10.34 -11.99
CA LEU A 54 7.45 -11.36 -11.33
C LEU A 54 8.56 -11.89 -12.24
N GLN A 55 8.27 -12.12 -13.53
CA GLN A 55 9.30 -12.51 -14.50
C GLN A 55 10.36 -11.41 -14.70
N LYS A 56 9.95 -10.14 -14.57
CA LYS A 56 10.83 -8.99 -14.84
C LYS A 56 11.68 -8.57 -13.65
N GLU A 57 11.14 -8.63 -12.43
CA GLU A 57 11.75 -8.07 -11.23
C GLU A 57 12.39 -9.13 -10.32
N LEU A 58 12.01 -10.42 -10.43
CA LEU A 58 12.65 -11.49 -9.67
C LEU A 58 13.89 -12.05 -10.39
N PRO A 59 14.91 -12.51 -9.65
CA PRO A 59 16.01 -13.26 -10.24
C PRO A 59 15.51 -14.58 -10.86
N GLN A 60 16.27 -15.11 -11.81
CA GLN A 60 16.02 -16.46 -12.31
C GLN A 60 16.39 -17.47 -11.19
N LEU A 61 15.43 -18.31 -10.82
CA LEU A 61 15.57 -19.29 -9.74
C LEU A 61 15.39 -20.71 -10.27
N ASN A 62 16.13 -21.63 -9.68
CA ASN A 62 15.96 -23.08 -9.86
C ASN A 62 15.47 -23.73 -8.55
N GLU A 63 15.18 -25.04 -8.58
CA GLU A 63 14.62 -25.77 -7.43
C GLU A 63 15.67 -26.16 -6.37
N GLU A 64 16.96 -26.01 -6.69
CA GLU A 64 18.09 -26.50 -5.90
C GLU A 64 18.70 -25.37 -5.04
N ASP A 65 18.92 -24.20 -5.64
CA ASP A 65 19.70 -23.11 -5.07
C ASP A 65 18.83 -22.07 -4.36
N TRP A 66 19.23 -21.75 -3.14
CA TRP A 66 18.70 -20.61 -2.40
C TRP A 66 19.40 -19.33 -2.84
N VAL A 67 18.61 -18.33 -3.24
CA VAL A 67 19.12 -17.02 -3.66
C VAL A 67 18.67 -15.95 -2.69
N GLU A 68 19.59 -15.07 -2.32
CA GLU A 68 19.30 -13.91 -1.48
C GLU A 68 18.55 -12.82 -2.26
N VAL A 69 17.45 -12.34 -1.70
CA VAL A 69 16.60 -11.32 -2.33
C VAL A 69 16.35 -10.16 -1.36
N ASP A 70 16.49 -8.94 -1.90
CA ASP A 70 16.10 -7.69 -1.25
C ASP A 70 14.61 -7.41 -1.51
N ILE A 71 13.75 -7.95 -0.65
CA ILE A 71 12.29 -7.80 -0.78
C ILE A 71 11.84 -6.35 -0.62
N ALA A 72 12.53 -5.58 0.23
CA ALA A 72 12.25 -4.16 0.44
C ALA A 72 12.47 -3.32 -0.83
N LYS A 73 13.38 -3.76 -1.71
CA LYS A 73 13.61 -3.15 -3.03
C LYS A 73 12.73 -3.74 -4.14
N THR A 74 12.49 -5.04 -4.12
CA THR A 74 11.77 -5.76 -5.17
C THR A 74 10.25 -5.53 -5.12
N LEU A 75 9.63 -5.53 -3.93
CA LEU A 75 8.18 -5.35 -3.81
C LEU A 75 7.67 -4.00 -4.34
N PRO A 76 8.29 -2.84 -4.03
CA PRO A 76 7.87 -1.57 -4.61
C PRO A 76 7.87 -1.57 -6.14
N ARG A 77 8.79 -2.29 -6.79
CA ARG A 77 8.85 -2.40 -8.26
C ARG A 77 7.68 -3.21 -8.81
N ILE A 78 7.37 -4.36 -8.21
CA ILE A 78 6.23 -5.21 -8.58
C ILE A 78 4.93 -4.42 -8.39
N ILE A 79 4.74 -3.81 -7.22
CA ILE A 79 3.55 -3.06 -6.88
C ILE A 79 3.41 -1.82 -7.76
N ALA A 80 4.51 -1.13 -8.12
CA ALA A 80 4.46 0.02 -9.04
C ALA A 80 3.86 -0.35 -10.40
N ARG A 81 4.20 -1.54 -10.93
CA ARG A 81 3.62 -2.03 -12.19
C ARG A 81 2.13 -2.32 -12.06
N ILE A 82 1.73 -3.06 -11.02
CA ILE A 82 0.33 -3.43 -10.78
C ILE A 82 -0.53 -2.20 -10.51
N THR A 83 -0.08 -1.31 -9.63
CA THR A 83 -0.74 -0.03 -9.35
C THR A 83 -0.85 0.80 -10.64
N ALA A 84 0.21 0.90 -11.45
CA ALA A 84 0.15 1.61 -12.73
C ALA A 84 -0.81 0.96 -13.74
N ARG A 85 -1.00 -0.37 -13.70
CA ARG A 85 -1.98 -1.07 -14.55
C ARG A 85 -3.40 -0.60 -14.27
N VAL A 86 -3.77 -0.50 -12.99
CA VAL A 86 -5.10 -0.01 -12.59
C VAL A 86 -5.23 1.50 -12.77
N LEU A 87 -4.16 2.26 -12.53
CA LEU A 87 -4.21 3.72 -12.62
C LEU A 87 -4.25 4.23 -14.07
N LEU A 88 -3.42 3.66 -14.95
CA LEU A 88 -3.11 4.21 -16.28
C LEU A 88 -3.27 3.21 -17.44
N GLY A 89 -3.60 1.96 -17.13
CA GLY A 89 -3.82 0.90 -18.11
C GLY A 89 -2.54 0.21 -18.61
N PRO A 90 -2.67 -0.74 -19.55
CA PRO A 90 -1.61 -1.67 -19.99
C PRO A 90 -0.38 -1.00 -20.63
N THR A 91 -0.54 0.21 -21.17
CA THR A 91 0.54 0.91 -21.87
C THR A 91 1.53 1.52 -20.88
N GLU A 92 1.02 2.16 -19.82
CA GLU A 92 1.87 2.91 -18.90
C GLU A 92 2.39 2.06 -17.75
N CYS A 93 1.75 0.94 -17.43
CA CYS A 93 2.25 -0.01 -16.43
C CYS A 93 3.58 -0.67 -16.81
N ARG A 94 3.89 -0.73 -18.11
CA ARG A 94 5.16 -1.24 -18.66
C ARG A 94 6.06 -0.11 -19.18
N ASN A 95 5.69 1.15 -18.96
CA ASN A 95 6.51 2.29 -19.33
C ASN A 95 7.55 2.57 -18.25
N GLU A 96 8.80 2.13 -18.46
CA GLU A 96 9.89 2.35 -17.50
C GLU A 96 10.12 3.83 -17.17
N LYS A 97 9.84 4.75 -18.10
CA LYS A 97 9.93 6.19 -17.82
C LYS A 97 8.94 6.59 -16.72
N TRP A 98 7.71 6.08 -16.79
CA TRP A 98 6.70 6.31 -15.75
C TRP A 98 7.09 5.66 -14.43
N LEU A 99 7.41 4.37 -14.44
CA LEU A 99 7.74 3.60 -13.24
C LEU A 99 8.97 4.15 -12.49
N GLN A 100 10.01 4.55 -13.23
CA GLN A 100 11.18 5.19 -12.64
C GLN A 100 10.83 6.57 -12.09
N THR A 101 10.02 7.35 -12.81
CA THR A 101 9.61 8.69 -12.37
C THR A 101 8.79 8.63 -11.08
N THR A 102 7.87 7.67 -10.92
CA THR A 102 7.07 7.54 -9.68
C THR A 102 7.91 7.09 -8.49
N ALA A 103 8.87 6.18 -8.71
CA ALA A 103 9.82 5.75 -7.69
C ALA A 103 10.71 6.92 -7.24
N GLU A 104 11.37 7.59 -8.19
CA GLU A 104 12.23 8.75 -7.92
C GLU A 104 11.43 9.90 -7.31
N TYR A 105 10.21 10.18 -7.79
CA TYR A 105 9.35 11.21 -7.21
C TYR A 105 9.12 10.95 -5.73
N THR A 106 8.81 9.71 -5.37
CA THR A 106 8.54 9.38 -3.98
C THR A 106 9.76 9.54 -3.08
N GLU A 107 10.90 8.99 -3.49
CA GLU A 107 12.15 9.14 -2.75
C GLU A 107 12.49 10.63 -2.52
N ASN A 108 12.37 11.43 -3.58
CA ASN A 108 12.65 12.86 -3.50
C ASN A 108 11.62 13.62 -2.63
N VAL A 109 10.34 13.21 -2.59
CA VAL A 109 9.32 13.79 -1.70
C VAL A 109 9.70 13.54 -0.25
N PHE A 110 10.02 12.29 0.11
CA PHE A 110 10.38 11.94 1.48
C PHE A 110 11.66 12.66 1.93
N ILE A 111 12.73 12.62 1.13
CA ILE A 111 14.00 13.28 1.47
C ILE A 111 13.81 14.81 1.59
N THR A 112 13.18 15.43 0.59
CA THR A 112 12.97 16.89 0.59
C THR A 112 12.09 17.33 1.74
N GLY A 113 10.97 16.64 1.96
CA GLY A 113 10.05 16.94 3.05
C GLY A 113 10.73 16.79 4.41
N PHE A 114 11.43 15.68 4.63
CA PHE A 114 12.15 15.42 5.88
C PHE A 114 13.21 16.49 6.17
N VAL A 115 14.08 16.79 5.20
CA VAL A 115 15.13 17.81 5.37
C VAL A 115 14.52 19.18 5.65
N LEU A 116 13.56 19.63 4.84
CA LEU A 116 12.97 20.98 4.98
C LEU A 116 12.06 21.11 6.22
N ARG A 117 11.56 20.00 6.78
CA ARG A 117 10.78 20.01 8.02
C ARG A 117 11.59 20.55 9.20
N PHE A 118 12.87 20.17 9.30
CA PHE A 118 13.78 20.65 10.36
C PHE A 118 14.34 22.06 10.10
N VAL A 119 14.17 22.58 8.90
CA VAL A 119 14.63 23.93 8.53
C VAL A 119 13.57 24.96 8.93
N PRO A 120 13.93 26.02 9.69
CA PRO A 120 13.02 27.12 10.00
C PRO A 120 12.47 27.77 8.71
N ARG A 121 11.21 28.19 8.72
CA ARG A 121 10.49 28.66 7.52
C ARG A 121 11.24 29.71 6.69
N ILE A 122 11.97 30.60 7.35
CA ILE A 122 12.74 31.69 6.72
C ILE A 122 13.93 31.16 5.90
N PHE A 123 14.53 30.05 6.32
CA PHE A 123 15.70 29.45 5.64
C PHE A 123 15.34 28.42 4.57
N ARG A 124 14.08 27.95 4.53
CA ARG A 124 13.63 26.92 3.57
C ARG A 124 13.91 27.27 2.11
N PRO A 125 13.72 28.52 1.62
CA PRO A 125 14.05 28.86 0.23
C PRO A 125 15.52 28.62 -0.12
N PHE A 126 16.44 28.97 0.79
CA PHE A 126 17.87 28.80 0.59
C PHE A 126 18.28 27.32 0.62
N VAL A 127 17.77 26.57 1.60
CA VAL A 127 18.08 25.14 1.72
C VAL A 127 17.48 24.34 0.56
N ALA A 128 16.25 24.64 0.16
CA ALA A 128 15.62 23.99 -0.99
C ALA A 128 16.42 24.25 -2.28
N ALA A 129 16.91 25.47 -2.48
CA ALA A 129 17.70 25.81 -3.67
C ALA A 129 19.02 25.03 -3.79
N VAL A 130 19.64 24.64 -2.67
CA VAL A 130 20.88 23.82 -2.70
C VAL A 130 20.60 22.32 -2.66
N LEU A 131 19.37 21.91 -2.40
CA LEU A 131 19.00 20.50 -2.23
C LEU A 131 18.73 19.85 -3.61
N PRO A 132 19.52 18.84 -4.05
CA PRO A 132 19.33 18.24 -5.36
C PRO A 132 17.97 17.54 -5.53
N THR A 133 17.44 16.96 -4.44
CA THR A 133 16.16 16.25 -4.47
C THR A 133 14.98 17.18 -4.76
N TYR A 134 15.06 18.45 -4.33
CA TYR A 134 14.05 19.46 -4.65
C TYR A 134 13.97 19.73 -6.15
N TRP A 135 15.12 19.90 -6.84
CA TRP A 135 15.15 20.09 -8.29
C TRP A 135 14.75 18.83 -9.06
N LYS A 136 15.10 17.65 -8.54
CA LYS A 136 14.62 16.38 -9.10
C LYS A 136 13.10 16.27 -9.06
N LEU A 137 12.40 16.83 -8.06
CA LEU A 137 10.93 16.86 -8.05
C LEU A 137 10.35 17.60 -9.25
N PHE A 138 10.91 18.75 -9.64
CA PHE A 138 10.48 19.45 -10.86
C PHE A 138 10.73 18.64 -12.12
N LYS A 139 11.89 17.97 -12.20
CA LYS A 139 12.20 17.06 -13.31
C LYS A 139 11.19 15.91 -13.38
N ASN A 140 10.88 15.30 -12.24
CA ASN A 140 9.91 14.20 -12.15
C ASN A 140 8.51 14.68 -12.54
N MET A 141 8.10 15.85 -12.08
CA MET A 141 6.84 16.47 -12.48
C MET A 141 6.77 16.74 -14.00
N SER A 142 7.84 17.26 -14.59
CA SER A 142 7.91 17.50 -16.04
C SER A 142 7.82 16.21 -16.85
N ILE A 143 8.54 15.17 -16.44
CA ILE A 143 8.47 13.86 -17.10
C ILE A 143 7.07 13.25 -16.94
N ALA A 144 6.52 13.25 -15.73
CA ALA A 144 5.18 12.77 -15.46
C ALA A 144 4.14 13.52 -16.28
N ARG A 145 4.26 14.86 -16.40
CA ARG A 145 3.39 15.69 -17.23
C ARG A 145 3.41 15.27 -18.69
N SER A 146 4.58 14.93 -19.23
CA SER A 146 4.69 14.43 -20.60
C SER A 146 3.94 13.09 -20.79
N VAL A 147 4.05 12.17 -19.82
CA VAL A 147 3.40 10.86 -19.88
C VAL A 147 1.89 11.00 -19.71
N ILE A 148 1.44 11.69 -18.65
CA ILE A 148 0.02 11.87 -18.34
C ILE A 148 -0.67 12.71 -19.41
N GLY A 149 -0.03 13.77 -19.92
CA GLY A 149 -0.55 14.54 -21.04
C GLY A 149 -0.77 13.68 -22.28
N ALA A 150 0.23 12.91 -22.71
CA ALA A 150 0.09 11.99 -23.84
C ALA A 150 -0.98 10.92 -23.59
N SER A 151 -1.08 10.40 -22.36
CA SER A 151 -2.09 9.43 -21.97
C SER A 151 -3.51 10.01 -21.99
N ALA A 152 -3.70 11.22 -21.46
CA ALA A 152 -4.98 11.93 -21.47
C ALA A 152 -5.41 12.29 -22.90
N SER A 153 -4.49 12.77 -23.75
CA SER A 153 -4.78 13.06 -25.16
C SER A 153 -5.19 11.82 -25.95
N ARG A 154 -4.59 10.65 -25.71
CA ARG A 154 -5.03 9.40 -26.38
C ARG A 154 -6.45 8.98 -25.98
N ARG A 155 -6.86 9.32 -24.76
CA ARG A 155 -8.19 8.99 -24.22
C ARG A 155 -9.33 9.79 -24.83
N THR A 156 -9.06 10.97 -25.39
CA THR A 156 -10.06 11.72 -26.17
C THR A 156 -10.44 10.99 -27.46
N MET A 157 -9.54 10.17 -28.01
CA MET A 157 -9.77 9.39 -29.22
C MET A 157 -10.27 7.97 -28.93
N LYS A 158 -9.72 7.32 -27.89
CA LYS A 158 -10.14 5.98 -27.47
C LYS A 158 -10.22 5.92 -25.95
N ARG A 159 -11.46 5.91 -25.45
CA ARG A 159 -11.77 5.76 -24.03
C ARG A 159 -11.20 4.45 -23.47
N LYS A 160 -10.68 4.51 -22.25
CA LYS A 160 -10.20 3.34 -21.48
C LYS A 160 -10.93 3.30 -20.14
N GLU A 161 -11.19 2.12 -19.59
CA GLU A 161 -11.80 1.99 -18.27
C GLU A 161 -10.71 1.83 -17.20
N ASP A 162 -10.07 2.96 -16.86
CA ASP A 162 -9.02 3.05 -15.83
C ASP A 162 -9.21 4.28 -14.94
N VAL A 163 -8.45 4.37 -13.84
CA VAL A 163 -8.63 5.46 -12.85
C VAL A 163 -8.37 6.84 -13.45
N LEU A 164 -7.40 6.98 -14.37
CA LEU A 164 -7.17 8.26 -15.05
C LEU A 164 -8.40 8.68 -15.86
N GLN A 165 -9.01 7.78 -16.64
CA GLN A 165 -10.25 8.11 -17.35
C GLN A 165 -11.35 8.51 -16.38
N TRP A 166 -11.56 7.75 -15.31
CA TRP A 166 -12.61 8.06 -14.35
C TRP A 166 -12.36 9.37 -13.61
N ILE A 167 -11.11 9.75 -13.35
CA ILE A 167 -10.80 11.09 -12.84
C ILE A 167 -11.17 12.14 -13.87
N MET A 168 -10.83 11.95 -15.14
CA MET A 168 -11.22 12.89 -16.20
C MET A 168 -12.74 13.03 -16.31
N ASP A 169 -13.51 11.96 -16.12
CA ASP A 169 -14.97 12.01 -16.19
C ASP A 169 -15.63 12.72 -15.00
N PHE A 170 -15.03 12.62 -13.80
CA PHE A 170 -15.56 13.18 -12.56
C PHE A 170 -14.99 14.56 -12.20
N ALA A 171 -13.95 14.97 -12.93
CA ALA A 171 -13.26 16.23 -12.74
C ALA A 171 -14.08 17.41 -13.29
N LYS A 172 -14.04 18.52 -12.57
CA LYS A 172 -14.47 19.83 -13.03
C LYS A 172 -13.46 20.39 -14.05
N PRO A 173 -13.84 21.40 -14.87
CA PRO A 173 -12.94 21.97 -15.86
C PRO A 173 -11.57 22.39 -15.29
N GLU A 174 -11.54 23.03 -14.13
CA GLU A 174 -10.30 23.45 -13.46
C GLU A 174 -9.43 22.28 -12.97
N GLU A 175 -10.01 21.10 -12.78
CA GLU A 175 -9.32 19.89 -12.32
C GLU A 175 -8.73 19.07 -13.48
N LEU A 176 -9.14 19.37 -14.72
CA LEU A 176 -8.69 18.67 -15.95
C LEU A 176 -7.36 19.17 -16.49
N GLU A 177 -6.85 20.28 -15.95
CA GLU A 177 -5.52 20.79 -16.32
C GLU A 177 -4.47 19.70 -16.17
N THR A 178 -3.57 19.59 -17.16
CA THR A 178 -2.61 18.47 -17.22
C THR A 178 -1.73 18.41 -15.97
N ASP A 179 -1.36 19.56 -15.40
CA ASP A 179 -0.58 19.61 -14.16
C ASP A 179 -1.35 19.03 -12.97
N ASN A 180 -2.65 19.33 -12.85
CA ASN A 180 -3.51 18.80 -11.78
C ASN A 180 -3.71 17.28 -11.90
N LEU A 181 -3.91 16.79 -13.12
CA LEU A 181 -3.97 15.34 -13.39
C LEU A 181 -2.64 14.67 -13.05
N THR A 182 -1.52 15.30 -13.44
CA THR A 182 -0.17 14.76 -13.20
C THR A 182 0.13 14.64 -11.72
N GLU A 183 -0.08 15.71 -10.95
CA GLU A 183 0.14 15.72 -9.51
C GLU A 183 -0.74 14.67 -8.81
N ARG A 184 -2.00 14.52 -9.21
CA ARG A 184 -2.89 13.45 -8.71
C ARG A 184 -2.37 12.05 -8.99
N MET A 185 -1.93 11.79 -10.22
CA MET A 185 -1.42 10.47 -10.59
C MET A 185 -0.14 10.13 -9.83
N LEU A 186 0.74 11.11 -9.63
CA LEU A 186 1.96 10.93 -8.84
C LEU A 186 1.64 10.61 -7.38
N VAL A 187 0.71 11.35 -6.74
CA VAL A 187 0.39 11.08 -5.33
C VAL A 187 -0.41 9.78 -5.15
N LEU A 188 -1.33 9.45 -6.05
CA LEU A 188 -2.00 8.15 -6.02
C LEU A 188 -1.00 6.99 -6.17
N SER A 189 -0.01 7.13 -7.06
CA SER A 189 1.07 6.15 -7.18
C SER A 189 1.88 6.06 -5.88
N LEU A 190 2.32 7.19 -5.31
CA LEU A 190 3.04 7.22 -4.05
C LEU A 190 2.28 6.51 -2.93
N ALA A 191 1.00 6.84 -2.76
CA ALA A 191 0.15 6.30 -1.70
C ALA A 191 -0.09 4.79 -1.86
N GLY A 192 -0.36 4.35 -3.09
CA GLY A 192 -0.64 2.95 -3.41
C GLY A 192 0.61 2.05 -3.38
N ILE A 193 1.78 2.58 -3.72
CA ILE A 193 3.00 1.76 -3.84
C ILE A 193 3.67 1.56 -2.48
N HIS A 194 3.97 2.66 -1.77
CA HIS A 194 4.84 2.59 -0.59
C HIS A 194 4.18 1.85 0.57
N THR A 195 2.94 2.22 0.91
CA THR A 195 2.23 1.59 2.04
C THR A 195 1.98 0.10 1.81
N THR A 196 1.63 -0.28 0.59
CA THR A 196 1.42 -1.67 0.16
C THR A 196 2.72 -2.46 0.24
N ALA A 197 3.84 -1.92 -0.27
CA ALA A 197 5.12 -2.62 -0.24
C ALA A 197 5.62 -2.89 1.19
N LEU A 198 5.51 -1.90 2.08
CA LEU A 198 5.89 -2.08 3.49
C LEU A 198 5.01 -3.13 4.16
N THR A 199 3.69 -3.10 3.91
CA THR A 199 2.75 -4.06 4.50
C THR A 199 3.02 -5.48 4.02
N THR A 200 3.25 -5.67 2.72
CA THR A 200 3.60 -6.97 2.14
C THR A 200 4.95 -7.49 2.65
N ALA A 201 5.95 -6.62 2.76
CA ALA A 201 7.26 -7.00 3.30
C ALA A 201 7.18 -7.47 4.76
N GLN A 202 6.45 -6.73 5.61
CA GLN A 202 6.26 -7.12 7.00
C GLN A 202 5.60 -8.49 7.13
N ALA A 203 4.51 -8.72 6.38
CA ALA A 203 3.82 -10.01 6.38
C ALA A 203 4.71 -11.17 5.91
N LEU A 204 5.54 -10.94 4.88
CA LEU A 204 6.49 -11.95 4.42
C LEU A 204 7.59 -12.22 5.46
N TYR A 205 8.08 -11.19 6.14
CA TYR A 205 9.07 -11.34 7.22
C TYR A 205 8.50 -12.08 8.43
N ASP A 206 7.25 -11.80 8.80
CA ASP A 206 6.52 -12.51 9.85
C ASP A 206 6.38 -14.00 9.51
N LEU A 207 6.02 -14.32 8.26
CA LEU A 207 5.90 -15.70 7.80
C LEU A 207 7.26 -16.42 7.70
N CYS A 208 8.30 -15.75 7.18
CA CYS A 208 9.65 -16.33 7.09
C CYS A 208 10.26 -16.63 8.47
N ALA A 209 9.84 -15.91 9.51
CA ALA A 209 10.23 -16.17 10.89
C ALA A 209 9.49 -17.36 11.53
N ARG A 210 8.49 -17.92 10.83
CA ARG A 210 7.61 -19.00 11.31
C ARG A 210 7.43 -20.08 10.23
N PRO A 211 8.48 -20.86 9.92
CA PRO A 211 8.45 -21.84 8.84
C PRO A 211 7.30 -22.86 8.93
N GLU A 212 6.81 -23.15 10.14
CA GLU A 212 5.68 -24.05 10.38
C GLU A 212 4.36 -23.57 9.74
N ASP A 213 4.18 -22.25 9.63
CA ASP A 213 2.92 -21.63 9.18
C ASP A 213 2.76 -21.64 7.65
N PHE A 214 3.84 -21.89 6.89
CA PHE A 214 3.75 -22.04 5.44
C PHE A 214 2.79 -23.17 5.03
N SER A 215 2.79 -24.27 5.79
CA SER A 215 1.94 -25.42 5.51
C SER A 215 0.45 -25.05 5.48
N THR A 216 -0.01 -24.27 6.46
CA THR A 216 -1.39 -23.76 6.54
C THR A 216 -1.75 -22.87 5.34
N ILE A 217 -0.85 -21.98 4.93
CA ILE A 217 -1.09 -21.13 3.75
C ILE A 217 -1.12 -21.95 2.47
N HIS A 218 -0.20 -22.91 2.28
CA HIS A 218 -0.21 -23.75 1.09
C HIS A 218 -1.48 -24.60 1.00
N THR A 219 -1.96 -25.15 2.12
CA THR A 219 -3.24 -25.88 2.16
C THR A 219 -4.41 -24.99 1.78
N GLU A 220 -4.48 -23.76 2.31
CA GLU A 220 -5.51 -22.79 1.90
C GLU A 220 -5.44 -22.48 0.40
N LEU A 221 -4.26 -22.18 -0.14
CA LEU A 221 -4.10 -21.87 -1.55
C LEU A 221 -4.52 -23.04 -2.45
N ALA A 222 -4.19 -24.27 -2.06
CA ALA A 222 -4.58 -25.49 -2.76
C ALA A 222 -6.09 -25.79 -2.67
N GLU A 223 -6.76 -25.39 -1.59
CA GLU A 223 -8.21 -25.53 -1.46
C GLU A 223 -8.94 -24.52 -2.35
N VAL A 224 -8.48 -23.27 -2.31
CA VAL A 224 -9.09 -22.17 -3.05
C VAL A 224 -9.05 -22.42 -4.58
N THR A 225 -7.94 -22.96 -5.11
CA THR A 225 -7.81 -23.35 -6.53
C THR A 225 -8.72 -24.49 -6.97
N ARG A 226 -9.16 -25.35 -6.06
CA ARG A 226 -10.12 -26.42 -6.38
C ARG A 226 -11.55 -25.90 -6.52
N THR A 227 -11.83 -24.74 -5.94
CA THR A 227 -13.17 -24.13 -5.96
C THR A 227 -13.35 -23.11 -7.08
N GLU A 228 -12.26 -22.51 -7.56
CA GLU A 228 -12.25 -21.46 -8.58
C GLU A 228 -11.14 -21.72 -9.60
N GLU A 229 -11.50 -21.84 -10.87
CA GLU A 229 -10.54 -22.11 -11.96
C GLU A 229 -9.67 -20.89 -12.30
N ASN A 230 -10.18 -19.68 -12.07
CA ASN A 230 -9.52 -18.44 -12.42
C ASN A 230 -9.45 -17.48 -11.22
N TRP A 231 -8.50 -16.56 -11.27
CA TRP A 231 -8.44 -15.45 -10.32
C TRP A 231 -9.74 -14.63 -10.39
N SER A 232 -10.43 -14.55 -9.26
CA SER A 232 -11.68 -13.81 -9.09
C SER A 232 -11.72 -13.13 -7.71
N LYS A 233 -12.65 -12.21 -7.48
CA LYS A 233 -12.86 -11.68 -6.12
C LYS A 233 -13.33 -12.78 -5.16
N GLY A 234 -14.10 -13.77 -5.64
CA GLY A 234 -14.56 -14.90 -4.84
C GLY A 234 -13.39 -15.73 -4.30
N MET A 235 -12.40 -15.99 -5.15
CA MET A 235 -11.14 -16.65 -4.80
C MET A 235 -10.41 -15.89 -3.67
N LEU A 236 -10.28 -14.57 -3.82
CA LEU A 236 -9.64 -13.71 -2.82
C LEU A 236 -10.39 -13.70 -1.48
N LEU A 237 -11.72 -13.72 -1.48
CA LEU A 237 -12.52 -13.72 -0.25
C LEU A 237 -12.35 -15.02 0.56
N ARG A 238 -12.03 -16.13 -0.10
CA ARG A 238 -11.79 -17.44 0.53
C ARG A 238 -10.40 -17.63 1.13
N MET A 239 -9.44 -16.75 0.82
CA MET A 239 -8.11 -16.77 1.45
C MET A 239 -8.18 -16.15 2.86
N ILE A 240 -8.78 -16.87 3.81
CA ILE A 240 -9.10 -16.44 5.18
C ILE A 240 -7.83 -16.37 6.06
N ASN A 241 -6.95 -17.35 5.95
CA ASN A 241 -5.69 -17.45 6.67
C ASN A 241 -4.71 -16.38 6.19
N LEU A 242 -4.61 -16.16 4.88
CA LEU A 242 -3.80 -15.06 4.35
C LEU A 242 -4.31 -13.68 4.82
N ASP A 243 -5.63 -13.49 4.89
CA ASP A 243 -6.25 -12.29 5.49
C ASP A 243 -5.86 -12.13 6.97
N SER A 244 -5.91 -13.22 7.74
CA SER A 244 -5.61 -13.22 9.17
C SER A 244 -4.14 -12.90 9.42
N LEU A 245 -3.24 -13.52 8.65
CA LEU A 245 -1.80 -13.26 8.70
C LEU A 245 -1.49 -11.78 8.40
N LEU A 246 -2.11 -11.23 7.35
CA LEU A 246 -1.95 -9.81 6.99
C LEU A 246 -2.45 -8.89 8.10
N LYS A 247 -3.60 -9.20 8.71
CA LYS A 247 -4.18 -8.40 9.77
C LYS A 247 -3.36 -8.44 11.06
N GLU A 248 -2.81 -9.60 11.43
CA GLU A 248 -1.92 -9.72 12.58
C GLU A 248 -0.57 -9.03 12.34
N SER A 249 0.00 -9.19 11.15
CA SER A 249 1.24 -8.48 10.75
C SER A 249 1.04 -6.96 10.81
N GLN A 250 -0.10 -6.47 10.32
CA GLN A 250 -0.46 -5.05 10.39
C GLN A 250 -0.74 -4.55 11.82
N ARG A 251 -1.19 -5.41 12.74
CA ARG A 251 -1.41 -5.05 14.16
C ARG A 251 -0.08 -4.75 14.87
N LEU A 252 0.91 -5.63 14.69
CA LEU A 252 2.24 -5.49 15.31
C LEU A 252 3.16 -4.54 14.55
N SER A 253 2.98 -4.46 13.22
CA SER A 253 3.81 -3.65 12.32
C SER A 253 2.96 -2.68 11.47
N PRO A 254 2.15 -1.79 12.06
CA PRO A 254 1.34 -0.86 11.29
C PRO A 254 2.23 0.20 10.64
N VAL A 255 1.98 0.52 9.37
CA VAL A 255 2.71 1.58 8.65
C VAL A 255 2.66 2.92 9.39
N PHE A 256 1.51 3.25 9.99
CA PHE A 256 1.31 4.46 10.77
C PHE A 256 1.13 4.14 12.26
N LEU A 257 1.96 4.72 13.12
CA LEU A 257 1.83 4.65 14.58
C LEU A 257 0.72 5.57 15.08
N LEU A 258 0.60 6.74 14.46
CA LEU A 258 -0.42 7.75 14.72
C LEU A 258 -1.29 7.94 13.49
N THR A 259 -2.60 8.02 13.68
CA THR A 259 -3.57 8.24 12.60
C THR A 259 -4.47 9.44 12.92
N PHE A 260 -5.36 9.80 11.99
CA PHE A 260 -6.22 10.98 12.08
C PHE A 260 -5.49 12.27 12.50
N ASN A 261 -4.28 12.50 11.98
CA ASN A 261 -3.57 13.77 12.16
C ASN A 261 -4.46 14.94 11.72
N ARG A 262 -4.62 15.95 12.58
CA ARG A 262 -5.48 17.12 12.37
C ARG A 262 -4.87 18.36 13.01
N ILE A 263 -5.04 19.52 12.38
CA ILE A 263 -4.69 20.84 12.96
C ILE A 263 -5.99 21.63 13.15
N LEU A 264 -6.32 21.98 14.39
CA LEU A 264 -7.59 22.61 14.72
C LEU A 264 -7.71 24.01 14.07
N PRO A 265 -8.69 24.28 13.19
CA PRO A 265 -8.84 25.60 12.57
C PRO A 265 -9.45 26.61 13.52
N ASN A 266 -10.15 26.14 14.56
CA ASN A 266 -10.77 26.90 15.64
C ASN A 266 -10.51 26.18 16.96
N ALA A 267 -10.58 26.90 18.08
CA ALA A 267 -10.51 26.28 19.40
C ALA A 267 -11.70 25.34 19.63
N VAL A 268 -11.49 24.26 20.38
CA VAL A 268 -12.50 23.24 20.68
C VAL A 268 -12.42 22.88 22.15
N THR A 269 -13.55 22.88 22.86
CA THR A 269 -13.65 22.31 24.20
C THR A 269 -14.23 20.91 24.09
N LEU A 270 -13.52 19.91 24.61
CA LEU A 270 -13.96 18.51 24.65
C LEU A 270 -15.07 18.32 25.69
N SER A 271 -15.81 17.21 25.60
CA SER A 271 -16.91 16.89 26.52
C SER A 271 -16.48 16.78 27.99
N ASN A 272 -15.21 16.50 28.25
CA ASN A 272 -14.61 16.45 29.59
C ASN A 272 -14.07 17.80 30.08
N GLY A 273 -14.35 18.90 29.36
CA GLY A 273 -13.93 20.25 29.72
C GLY A 273 -12.53 20.65 29.25
N VAL A 274 -11.74 19.75 28.66
CA VAL A 274 -10.41 20.09 28.14
C VAL A 274 -10.54 21.07 26.97
N HIS A 275 -9.93 22.24 27.10
CA HIS A 275 -9.91 23.27 26.06
C HIS A 275 -8.67 23.14 25.17
N LEU A 276 -8.88 22.94 23.87
CA LEU A 276 -7.84 22.86 22.84
C LEU A 276 -7.84 24.16 22.02
N PRO A 277 -6.77 24.97 22.10
CA PRO A 277 -6.68 26.20 21.30
C PRO A 277 -6.68 25.96 19.79
N LYS A 278 -7.02 27.00 19.02
CA LYS A 278 -6.79 27.02 17.56
C LYS A 278 -5.32 26.73 17.26
N GLY A 279 -5.08 25.93 16.22
CA GLY A 279 -3.73 25.50 15.81
C GLY A 279 -3.22 24.25 16.52
N THR A 280 -3.94 23.75 17.53
CA THR A 280 -3.56 22.50 18.21
C THR A 280 -3.53 21.34 17.20
N ARG A 281 -2.45 20.56 17.24
CA ARG A 281 -2.35 19.31 16.48
C ARG A 281 -2.89 18.16 17.32
N VAL A 282 -3.79 17.37 16.76
CA VAL A 282 -4.34 16.16 17.38
C VAL A 282 -4.13 14.95 16.48
N ALA A 283 -3.92 13.80 17.08
CA ALA A 283 -3.78 12.51 16.42
C ALA A 283 -4.33 11.41 17.32
N VAL A 284 -4.60 10.25 16.75
CA VAL A 284 -5.07 9.06 17.47
C VAL A 284 -3.93 8.04 17.56
N PRO A 285 -3.63 7.51 18.76
CA PRO A 285 -2.52 6.57 18.97
C PRO A 285 -2.88 5.16 18.50
N GLN A 286 -2.95 4.98 17.17
CA GLN A 286 -3.37 3.75 16.52
C GLN A 286 -2.60 2.53 17.01
N ASN A 287 -1.26 2.61 17.06
CA ASN A 287 -0.46 1.46 17.46
C ASN A 287 -0.74 1.02 18.90
N ALA A 288 -0.98 1.97 19.80
CA ALA A 288 -1.34 1.67 21.19
C ALA A 288 -2.72 1.01 21.29
N ILE A 289 -3.70 1.47 20.48
CA ILE A 289 -5.06 0.90 20.45
C ILE A 289 -5.05 -0.51 19.86
N LEU A 290 -4.35 -0.71 18.74
CA LEU A 290 -4.19 -2.00 18.06
C LEU A 290 -3.58 -3.07 18.97
N ASN A 291 -2.76 -2.68 19.95
CA ASN A 291 -2.03 -3.57 20.85
C ASN A 291 -2.54 -3.51 22.28
N HIS A 292 -3.66 -2.84 22.54
CA HIS A 292 -4.19 -2.70 23.88
C HIS A 292 -4.73 -4.05 24.38
N PRO A 293 -4.34 -4.55 25.57
CA PRO A 293 -4.75 -5.88 26.02
C PRO A 293 -6.26 -6.12 26.11
N ALA A 294 -7.03 -5.09 26.44
CA ALA A 294 -8.49 -5.19 26.46
C ALA A 294 -9.16 -5.18 25.07
N GLN A 295 -8.42 -4.90 23.99
CA GLN A 295 -8.96 -4.77 22.62
C GLN A 295 -8.46 -5.87 21.67
N VAL A 296 -7.29 -6.46 21.94
CA VAL A 296 -6.77 -7.57 21.12
C VAL A 296 -7.54 -8.85 21.45
N PRO A 297 -8.20 -9.47 20.46
CA PRO A 297 -8.99 -10.67 20.71
C PRO A 297 -8.08 -11.90 20.88
N GLY A 298 -8.54 -12.88 21.67
CA GLY A 298 -7.84 -14.16 21.84
C GLY A 298 -6.77 -14.13 22.94
N ALA A 299 -5.64 -14.80 22.69
CA ALA A 299 -4.52 -14.93 23.63
C ALA A 299 -3.71 -13.63 23.77
N ASP A 300 -2.64 -13.68 24.57
CA ASP A 300 -1.75 -12.56 24.87
C ASP A 300 -1.49 -11.64 23.65
N PRO A 301 -1.78 -10.33 23.76
CA PRO A 301 -1.50 -9.33 22.73
C PRO A 301 -0.04 -9.26 22.26
N LEU A 302 0.90 -9.63 23.13
CA LEU A 302 2.34 -9.60 22.84
C LEU A 302 2.79 -10.80 21.99
N ILE A 303 1.98 -11.86 21.94
CA ILE A 303 2.26 -13.03 21.12
C ILE A 303 1.71 -12.78 19.71
N TYR A 304 2.55 -12.99 18.70
CA TYR A 304 2.10 -13.04 17.32
C TYR A 304 1.34 -14.35 17.06
N ASP A 305 0.05 -14.25 16.71
CA ASP A 305 -0.77 -15.38 16.29
C ASP A 305 -1.33 -15.09 14.88
N PRO A 306 -0.75 -15.64 13.80
CA PRO A 306 -1.20 -15.36 12.44
C PRO A 306 -2.64 -15.80 12.19
N TRP A 307 -3.19 -16.69 13.03
CA TRP A 307 -4.53 -17.26 12.90
C TRP A 307 -5.55 -16.60 13.85
N ARG A 308 -5.13 -15.57 14.61
CA ARG A 308 -5.96 -14.85 15.58
C ARG A 308 -7.30 -14.44 15.00
N TYR A 309 -7.29 -13.89 13.79
CA TYR A 309 -8.49 -13.37 13.14
C TYR A 309 -9.23 -14.42 12.32
N ALA A 310 -8.54 -15.45 11.81
CA ALA A 310 -9.16 -16.61 11.17
C ALA A 310 -10.08 -17.35 12.15
N LYS A 311 -9.59 -17.66 13.35
CA LYS A 311 -10.37 -18.31 14.43
C LYS A 311 -11.64 -17.54 14.78
N LEU A 312 -11.58 -16.21 14.81
CA LEU A 312 -12.76 -15.39 15.11
C LEU A 312 -13.81 -15.45 14.00
N ARG A 313 -13.39 -15.66 12.75
CA ARG A 313 -14.27 -15.76 11.58
C ARG A 313 -14.95 -17.12 11.43
N GLU A 314 -14.56 -18.11 12.25
CA GLU A 314 -15.29 -19.39 12.36
C GLU A 314 -16.70 -19.17 12.94
N ASN A 315 -16.89 -18.13 13.77
CA ASN A 315 -18.22 -17.68 14.14
C ASN A 315 -18.90 -16.98 12.94
N PRO A 316 -20.07 -17.46 12.46
CA PRO A 316 -20.78 -16.86 11.33
C PRO A 316 -21.06 -15.36 11.48
N GLU A 317 -21.28 -14.86 12.70
CA GLU A 317 -21.51 -13.43 12.97
C GLU A 317 -20.29 -12.56 12.64
N ASN A 318 -19.10 -13.15 12.70
CA ASN A 318 -17.83 -12.49 12.50
C ASN A 318 -17.23 -12.76 11.11
N ALA A 319 -17.87 -13.59 10.29
CA ALA A 319 -17.32 -14.10 9.02
C ALA A 319 -16.75 -12.98 8.12
N GLN A 320 -17.39 -11.81 8.15
CA GLN A 320 -16.98 -10.64 7.37
C GLN A 320 -16.24 -9.57 8.17
N LYS A 321 -16.24 -9.61 9.51
CA LYS A 321 -15.80 -8.50 10.37
C LYS A 321 -14.28 -8.34 10.45
N TYR A 322 -13.55 -9.45 10.50
CA TYR A 322 -12.10 -9.46 10.75
C TYR A 322 -11.25 -9.69 9.50
N GLN A 323 -11.79 -9.38 8.32
CA GLN A 323 -10.96 -9.35 7.09
C GLN A 323 -9.88 -8.27 7.19
N PHE A 324 -8.80 -8.45 6.43
CA PHE A 324 -7.67 -7.51 6.42
C PHE A 324 -8.11 -6.08 6.09
N ALA A 325 -8.97 -5.90 5.08
CA ALA A 325 -9.48 -4.58 4.67
C ALA A 325 -10.54 -3.96 5.60
N MET A 326 -10.98 -4.67 6.65
CA MET A 326 -12.03 -4.18 7.54
C MET A 326 -11.48 -3.31 8.67
N VAL A 327 -12.22 -2.24 8.96
CA VAL A 327 -11.85 -1.22 9.94
C VAL A 327 -12.95 -1.02 10.97
N ASP A 328 -12.54 -0.77 12.22
CA ASP A 328 -13.41 -0.41 13.32
C ASP A 328 -12.66 0.50 14.32
N GLY A 329 -13.28 0.84 15.46
CA GLY A 329 -12.67 1.69 16.48
C GLY A 329 -11.41 1.10 17.14
N ASN A 330 -11.20 -0.21 17.01
CA ASN A 330 -10.05 -0.94 17.56
C ASN A 330 -9.04 -1.36 16.48
N SER A 331 -9.44 -1.37 15.20
CA SER A 331 -8.63 -1.72 14.03
C SER A 331 -8.66 -0.59 13.01
N MET A 332 -7.79 0.40 13.16
CA MET A 332 -7.81 1.65 12.38
C MET A 332 -6.70 1.79 11.34
N ALA A 333 -5.95 0.72 11.04
CA ALA A 333 -4.77 0.79 10.16
C ALA A 333 -5.07 1.34 8.75
N PHE A 334 -6.27 1.09 8.23
CA PHE A 334 -6.80 1.69 7.00
C PHE A 334 -7.70 2.91 7.28
N GLY A 335 -7.55 3.62 8.39
CA GLY A 335 -8.48 4.67 8.84
C GLY A 335 -9.81 4.13 9.39
N TYR A 336 -10.81 5.00 9.56
CA TYR A 336 -12.11 4.65 10.15
C TYR A 336 -13.20 5.62 9.69
N GLY A 337 -14.44 5.12 9.58
CA GLY A 337 -15.61 5.87 9.14
C GLY A 337 -15.40 6.55 7.78
N ARG A 338 -15.84 7.81 7.66
CA ARG A 338 -15.68 8.61 6.42
C ARG A 338 -14.23 8.92 6.02
N TYR A 339 -13.26 8.63 6.88
CA TYR A 339 -11.84 8.83 6.65
C TYR A 339 -11.09 7.51 6.46
N ALA A 340 -11.80 6.40 6.30
CA ALA A 340 -11.19 5.15 5.91
C ALA A 340 -10.55 5.28 4.51
N CYS A 341 -9.43 4.60 4.33
CA CYS A 341 -8.70 4.51 3.09
C CYS A 341 -9.66 4.03 1.99
N PRO A 342 -9.84 4.82 0.93
CA PRO A 342 -10.78 4.49 -0.15
C PRO A 342 -10.28 3.33 -1.02
N GLY A 343 -8.97 3.06 -1.03
CA GLY A 343 -8.35 1.97 -1.80
C GLY A 343 -8.17 0.65 -1.05
N ARG A 344 -8.59 0.54 0.23
CA ARG A 344 -8.24 -0.60 1.10
C ARG A 344 -8.65 -1.98 0.56
N PHE A 345 -9.77 -2.08 -0.16
CA PHE A 345 -10.21 -3.35 -0.75
C PHE A 345 -9.36 -3.75 -1.96
N PHE A 346 -8.95 -2.76 -2.77
CA PHE A 346 -8.01 -2.98 -3.86
C PHE A 346 -6.65 -3.40 -3.32
N VAL A 347 -6.11 -2.68 -2.34
CA VAL A 347 -4.82 -3.01 -1.71
C VAL A 347 -4.84 -4.40 -1.07
N ALA A 348 -5.93 -4.76 -0.37
CA ALA A 348 -6.06 -6.11 0.17
C ALA A 348 -6.05 -7.18 -0.92
N ALA A 349 -6.75 -6.97 -2.04
CA ALA A 349 -6.71 -7.87 -3.19
C ALA A 349 -5.29 -7.96 -3.78
N GLU A 350 -4.66 -6.81 -4.05
CA GLU A 350 -3.32 -6.71 -4.62
C GLU A 350 -2.27 -7.46 -3.77
N ILE A 351 -2.24 -7.22 -2.46
CA ILE A 351 -1.30 -7.89 -1.54
C ILE A 351 -1.54 -9.40 -1.52
N LYS A 352 -2.81 -9.84 -1.46
CA LYS A 352 -3.14 -11.26 -1.45
C LYS A 352 -2.73 -11.95 -2.75
N MET A 353 -2.97 -11.32 -3.90
CA MET A 353 -2.53 -11.84 -5.19
C MET A 353 -1.01 -11.98 -5.25
N ILE A 354 -0.27 -10.96 -4.82
CA ILE A 354 1.19 -10.98 -4.77
C ILE A 354 1.69 -12.11 -3.86
N LEU A 355 1.23 -12.15 -2.61
CA LEU A 355 1.69 -13.15 -1.64
C LEU A 355 1.31 -14.56 -2.05
N ALA A 356 0.08 -14.80 -2.47
CA ALA A 356 -0.35 -16.12 -2.91
C ALA A 356 0.47 -16.61 -4.10
N HIS A 357 0.81 -15.75 -5.07
CA HIS A 357 1.65 -16.12 -6.20
C HIS A 357 3.10 -16.39 -5.76
N LEU A 358 3.67 -15.54 -4.89
CA LEU A 358 5.01 -15.73 -4.34
C LEU A 358 5.13 -17.02 -3.52
N LEU A 359 4.14 -17.32 -2.68
CA LEU A 359 4.11 -18.49 -1.81
C LEU A 359 3.78 -19.78 -2.58
N ALA A 360 3.05 -19.70 -3.70
CA ALA A 360 2.81 -20.87 -4.53
C ALA A 360 4.02 -21.25 -5.41
N ASN A 361 4.81 -20.28 -5.87
CA ASN A 361 5.95 -20.53 -6.77
C ASN A 361 7.29 -20.76 -6.07
N PHE A 362 7.45 -20.27 -4.84
CA PHE A 362 8.76 -20.18 -4.21
C PHE A 362 8.72 -20.65 -2.75
N ASP A 363 9.80 -21.30 -2.34
CA ASP A 363 10.08 -21.55 -0.93
C ASP A 363 10.89 -20.38 -0.37
N TRP A 364 10.65 -20.07 0.91
CA TRP A 364 11.20 -18.90 1.58
C TRP A 364 11.79 -19.28 2.93
N LYS A 365 12.90 -18.63 3.31
CA LYS A 365 13.43 -18.68 4.67
C LYS A 365 14.28 -17.46 4.99
N LEU A 366 14.53 -17.23 6.26
CA LEU A 366 15.53 -16.28 6.70
C LEU A 366 16.95 -16.86 6.53
N PRO A 367 17.99 -16.01 6.40
CA PRO A 367 19.39 -16.44 6.52
C PRO A 367 19.63 -17.22 7.82
N GLU A 368 20.61 -18.12 7.83
CA GLU A 368 20.91 -18.95 8.99
C GLU A 368 21.23 -18.09 10.23
N GLY A 369 20.60 -18.43 11.36
CA GLY A 369 20.74 -17.69 12.61
C GLY A 369 20.00 -16.34 12.66
N ALA A 370 19.36 -15.91 11.56
CA ALA A 370 18.56 -14.69 11.55
C ALA A 370 17.16 -14.93 12.14
N GLY A 371 16.73 -14.02 13.02
CA GLY A 371 15.34 -13.92 13.45
C GLY A 371 14.53 -12.98 12.54
N ARG A 372 13.25 -12.77 12.88
CA ARG A 372 12.41 -11.77 12.21
C ARG A 372 13.16 -10.42 12.14
N PRO A 373 13.30 -9.80 10.94
CA PRO A 373 13.85 -8.47 10.81
C PRO A 373 13.18 -7.45 11.75
N ARG A 374 13.99 -6.55 12.31
CA ARG A 374 13.51 -5.56 13.27
C ARG A 374 12.75 -4.43 12.56
N ASN A 375 11.81 -3.83 13.27
CA ASN A 375 11.15 -2.62 12.81
C ASN A 375 11.93 -1.40 13.30
N PHE A 376 11.92 -0.34 12.50
CA PHE A 376 12.41 0.97 12.87
C PHE A 376 11.29 1.99 12.78
N THR A 377 11.36 3.04 13.58
CA THR A 377 10.36 4.10 13.59
C THR A 377 11.03 5.42 13.25
N ILE A 378 10.39 6.18 12.36
CA ILE A 378 10.80 7.53 12.00
C ILE A 378 9.55 8.39 12.11
N ASP A 379 9.58 9.36 13.02
CA ASP A 379 8.42 10.19 13.37
C ASP A 379 7.19 9.33 13.78
N SER A 380 6.08 9.42 13.04
CA SER A 380 4.86 8.66 13.32
C SER A 380 4.74 7.37 12.51
N ASP A 381 5.77 6.97 11.78
CA ASP A 381 5.70 5.91 10.79
C ASP A 381 6.63 4.75 11.17
N MET A 382 6.22 3.53 10.81
CA MET A 382 6.99 2.31 11.05
C MET A 382 7.47 1.72 9.74
N TYR A 383 8.74 1.35 9.70
CA TYR A 383 9.41 0.74 8.56
C TYR A 383 9.94 -0.64 8.95
N PRO A 384 9.89 -1.63 8.04
CA PRO A 384 10.71 -2.82 8.16
C PRO A 384 12.20 -2.43 8.03
N ASP A 385 13.09 -3.33 8.45
CA ASP A 385 14.50 -3.22 8.10
C ASP A 385 14.67 -3.28 6.58
N MET A 386 15.01 -2.14 5.97
CA MET A 386 15.21 -1.99 4.52
C MET A 386 16.50 -2.67 4.04
N SER A 387 17.39 -3.08 4.96
CA SER A 387 18.60 -3.85 4.66
C SER A 387 18.41 -5.35 4.82
N ALA A 388 17.26 -5.79 5.37
CA ALA A 388 16.99 -7.21 5.56
C ALA A 388 16.95 -7.97 4.24
N ARG A 389 17.32 -9.25 4.34
CA ARG A 389 17.42 -10.17 3.22
C ARG A 389 16.67 -11.44 3.57
N VAL A 390 16.02 -12.02 2.56
CA VAL A 390 15.40 -13.35 2.67
C VAL A 390 15.97 -14.25 1.58
N LEU A 391 15.98 -15.54 1.85
CA LEU A 391 16.36 -16.55 0.88
C LEU A 391 15.10 -17.05 0.18
N MET A 392 15.16 -17.10 -1.15
CA MET A 392 14.09 -17.55 -2.02
C MET A 392 14.65 -18.62 -2.96
N LYS A 393 13.90 -19.70 -3.19
CA LYS A 393 14.20 -20.69 -4.25
C LYS A 393 12.94 -21.09 -4.98
N ARG A 394 13.05 -21.60 -6.21
CA ARG A 394 11.89 -22.13 -6.93
C ARG A 394 11.34 -23.32 -6.15
N ARG A 395 10.04 -23.33 -5.91
CA ARG A 395 9.36 -24.47 -5.31
C ARG A 395 9.12 -25.53 -6.36
N LYS A 396 9.33 -26.79 -6.00
CA LYS A 396 8.89 -27.93 -6.81
C LYS A 396 7.39 -27.82 -7.05
N MET A 397 6.98 -27.84 -8.31
CA MET A 397 5.59 -27.61 -8.68
C MET A 397 4.65 -28.59 -7.98
N ASP A 398 3.73 -28.06 -7.17
CA ASP A 398 2.64 -28.81 -6.58
C ASP A 398 1.45 -28.77 -7.55
N ALA A 399 0.98 -29.95 -7.98
CA ALA A 399 -0.16 -30.06 -8.90
C ALA A 399 -1.42 -29.36 -8.35
N ALA A 400 -1.58 -29.27 -7.02
CA ALA A 400 -2.72 -28.58 -6.41
C ALA A 400 -2.64 -27.04 -6.55
N LEU A 401 -1.44 -26.49 -6.75
CA LEU A 401 -1.20 -25.05 -6.88
C LEU A 401 -1.07 -24.59 -8.33
N GLN A 402 -0.91 -25.51 -9.30
CA GLN A 402 -0.82 -25.19 -10.73
C GLN A 402 -1.93 -24.26 -11.23
N PRO A 403 -3.23 -24.46 -10.88
CA PRO A 403 -4.30 -23.59 -11.38
C PRO A 403 -4.13 -22.13 -10.93
N LEU A 404 -3.56 -21.88 -9.75
CA LEU A 404 -3.30 -20.52 -9.25
C LEU A 404 -2.33 -19.76 -10.15
N LEU A 405 -1.42 -20.49 -10.78
CA LEU A 405 -0.33 -19.94 -11.55
C LEU A 405 -0.73 -19.70 -13.01
N GLY A 406 -1.81 -20.34 -13.48
CA GLY A 406 -2.27 -20.27 -14.85
C GLY A 406 -1.48 -21.16 -15.80
N PHE A 407 -0.97 -22.30 -15.30
CA PHE A 407 -0.36 -23.37 -16.10
C PHE A 407 -1.36 -24.41 -16.55
#